data_AF-A0A1I4AWT7-F1
#
_entry.id   AF-A0A1I4AWT7-F1
#
_cell.length_a   1.000
_cell.length_b   1.000
_cell.length_c   1.000
_cell.angle_alpha   90.00
_cell.angle_beta   90.00
_cell.angle_gamma   90.00
#
_symmetry.space_group_name_H-M   'P 1'
#
loop_
_entity.id
_entity.type
_entity.pdbx_description
1 polymer ?
#
loop_
_entity_poly.entity_id
_entity_poly.type
_entity_poly.pdbx_seq_one_letter_code
_entity_poly.pdbx_strand_id
1 'polypeptide(L)'
;MKGILFVSLSRGKSSIVGVVAGLVVLTSFHLLTREEGQRNAAPPECRKTVTLASSPEKSALLEDLAGRYNRDRECGDKGIKVLRSASGTVYEGLAYGWEAEEQDLDEVPQVWSPASTSWITMLLEESEGKSTRDGVRIVNGDEGRVPSVAETPVVLAMPKTIAEDLERSEREIGWSTLQEMADDPEAWLKATGGKAGGFKLGRTDPNYSTTGLAALLHAYAAAGETSTADLGVGKIEEKAVRERVRRVEAASIHYGETTLVYLCNLLRADFRGKALDYVSAVPLEEKTVYDYNRGDITGCPVSEKEEKAGLKDHVPEERLVPVHPREGTLLSDAPYAILSSADEQQKRIAEDFLGFLLEGGQQDALREAGFRGTDGRLAPEVAEQLRISSDAVRKESVLPSAEVIEAVRESWDDVRKPTRILLAVDVSGSMEWYPHSKEKADDVRRSRLGRVREALKGALEDFGARDEVGLWEFSGDRYSDDLPYRELVEPKPMRENKKRLEKKLSELRAGGDTALYVTIRDAYRELAEAPDHKSTAIVVLSDGHDFYKGEYDLNDLKADISAEGKDRPVRVFTIAYSNDAPLETLMEMAGESGGYSYNSSNPKNIDKVLREVAGNF
;
A
#
# COMPACT_ATOMS: atom_id res chain seq x y z
N MET A 1 -81.32 -26.40 24.40
CA MET A 1 -80.71 -25.78 23.20
C MET A 1 -80.46 -24.32 23.53
N LYS A 2 -79.23 -23.96 23.93
CA LYS A 2 -78.86 -22.61 24.36
C LYS A 2 -77.93 -22.01 23.31
N GLY A 3 -78.25 -20.77 22.93
CA GLY A 3 -77.56 -19.98 21.91
C GLY A 3 -76.36 -19.18 22.43
N ILE A 4 -75.78 -18.49 21.46
CA ILE A 4 -74.52 -17.75 21.44
C ILE A 4 -74.75 -16.29 21.88
N LEU A 5 -73.88 -15.71 22.72
CA LEU A 5 -73.16 -14.43 22.47
C LEU A 5 -72.18 -14.05 23.61
N PHE A 6 -70.95 -13.69 23.20
CA PHE A 6 -69.87 -12.85 23.76
C PHE A 6 -69.90 -12.35 25.22
N VAL A 7 -68.73 -12.37 25.90
CA VAL A 7 -67.96 -11.19 26.39
C VAL A 7 -66.60 -11.60 26.99
N SER A 8 -65.55 -10.88 26.55
CA SER A 8 -64.32 -10.42 27.23
C SER A 8 -63.72 -11.21 28.40
N LEU A 9 -62.45 -11.59 28.28
CA LEU A 9 -61.58 -11.83 29.43
C LEU A 9 -60.23 -11.10 29.28
N SER A 10 -60.08 -10.15 30.20
CA SER A 10 -58.91 -9.37 30.55
C SER A 10 -57.76 -10.24 31.07
N ARG A 11 -56.55 -9.82 30.68
CA ARG A 11 -55.20 -10.08 31.25
C ARG A 11 -55.12 -10.77 32.63
N GLY A 12 -54.27 -11.79 32.69
CA GLY A 12 -53.57 -12.27 33.89
C GLY A 12 -52.24 -12.94 33.50
N LYS A 13 -51.13 -12.35 33.97
CA LYS A 13 -49.72 -12.67 33.67
C LYS A 13 -49.29 -14.02 34.26
N SER A 14 -48.41 -14.76 33.56
CA SER A 14 -47.12 -15.31 34.05
C SER A 14 -46.62 -16.45 33.16
N SER A 15 -45.30 -16.50 32.94
CA SER A 15 -44.49 -17.58 32.32
C SER A 15 -43.86 -17.27 30.95
N ILE A 16 -43.04 -16.22 30.87
CA ILE A 16 -41.96 -16.09 29.87
C ILE A 16 -40.75 -15.44 30.59
N VAL A 17 -40.12 -16.17 31.51
CA VAL A 17 -38.83 -15.76 32.15
C VAL A 17 -37.85 -16.94 32.23
N GLY A 18 -38.29 -18.20 32.06
CA GLY A 18 -37.43 -19.37 32.23
C GLY A 18 -36.55 -19.76 31.04
N VAL A 19 -36.84 -19.31 29.81
CA VAL A 19 -36.15 -19.83 28.61
C VAL A 19 -34.97 -18.95 28.18
N VAL A 20 -35.02 -17.63 28.41
CA VAL A 20 -33.92 -16.72 28.06
C VAL A 20 -32.78 -16.80 29.09
N ALA A 21 -33.09 -16.99 30.38
CA ALA A 21 -32.07 -17.18 31.42
C ALA A 21 -31.34 -18.53 31.28
N GLY A 22 -32.02 -19.59 30.87
CA GLY A 22 -31.40 -20.91 30.66
C GLY A 22 -30.44 -20.92 29.47
N LEU A 23 -30.75 -20.22 28.38
CA LEU A 23 -29.90 -20.14 27.18
C LEU A 23 -28.69 -19.23 27.38
N VAL A 24 -28.85 -18.09 28.07
CA VAL A 24 -27.74 -17.21 28.45
C VAL A 24 -26.82 -17.89 29.47
N VAL A 25 -27.36 -18.59 30.47
CA VAL A 25 -26.53 -19.33 31.44
C VAL A 25 -25.82 -20.51 30.79
N LEU A 26 -26.45 -21.25 29.86
CA LEU A 26 -25.78 -22.36 29.17
C LEU A 26 -24.71 -21.89 28.18
N THR A 27 -24.94 -20.78 27.45
CA THR A 27 -23.92 -20.20 26.56
C THR A 27 -22.78 -19.54 27.34
N SER A 28 -23.09 -18.79 28.41
CA SER A 28 -22.05 -18.25 29.30
C SER A 28 -21.28 -19.35 30.03
N PHE A 29 -21.93 -20.45 30.43
CA PHE A 29 -21.25 -21.58 31.05
C PHE A 29 -20.43 -22.40 30.04
N HIS A 30 -20.87 -22.52 28.77
CA HIS A 30 -20.05 -23.13 27.71
C HIS A 30 -18.86 -22.24 27.29
N LEU A 31 -19.02 -20.92 27.26
CA LEU A 31 -17.93 -19.97 27.03
C LEU A 31 -16.93 -19.99 28.19
N LEU A 32 -17.41 -19.95 29.44
CA LEU A 32 -16.56 -20.03 30.64
C LEU A 32 -15.85 -21.39 30.77
N THR A 33 -16.53 -22.50 30.45
CA THR A 33 -15.89 -23.84 30.51
C THR A 33 -14.96 -24.11 29.33
N ARG A 34 -15.16 -23.46 28.17
CA ARG A 34 -14.23 -23.50 27.03
C ARG A 34 -13.01 -22.60 27.27
N GLU A 35 -13.19 -21.42 27.87
CA GLU A 35 -12.11 -20.55 28.33
C GLU A 35 -11.29 -21.19 29.46
N GLU A 36 -11.93 -21.82 30.46
CA GLU A 36 -11.22 -22.58 31.51
C GLU A 36 -10.57 -23.87 30.97
N GLY A 37 -11.18 -24.52 29.97
CA GLY A 37 -10.63 -25.70 29.31
C GLY A 37 -9.42 -25.39 28.41
N GLN A 38 -9.39 -24.22 27.75
CA GLN A 38 -8.25 -23.74 26.97
C GLN A 38 -7.14 -23.14 27.86
N ARG A 39 -7.49 -22.43 28.95
CA ARG A 39 -6.50 -21.92 29.92
C ARG A 39 -5.75 -23.01 30.71
N ASN A 40 -6.33 -24.21 30.82
CA ASN A 40 -5.71 -25.35 31.52
C ASN A 40 -5.06 -26.38 30.57
N ALA A 41 -5.07 -26.15 29.26
CA ALA A 41 -4.31 -26.98 28.33
C ALA A 41 -2.81 -26.63 28.44
N ALA A 42 -1.95 -27.65 28.49
CA ALA A 42 -0.52 -27.40 28.38
C ALA A 42 -0.22 -26.69 27.05
N PRO A 43 0.69 -25.70 27.01
CA PRO A 43 1.06 -25.02 25.78
C PRO A 43 1.43 -26.03 24.68
N PRO A 44 1.06 -25.77 23.41
CA PRO A 44 1.35 -26.70 22.33
C PRO A 44 2.86 -26.82 22.13
N GLU A 45 3.34 -28.05 21.91
CA GLU A 45 4.73 -28.25 21.53
C GLU A 45 5.00 -27.69 20.12
N CYS A 46 5.99 -26.79 19.98
CA CYS A 46 6.34 -26.14 18.72
C CYS A 46 7.16 -27.06 17.78
N ARG A 47 6.63 -28.23 17.38
CA ARG A 47 7.36 -29.12 16.45
C ARG A 47 7.28 -28.68 14.99
N LYS A 48 6.49 -27.65 14.68
CA LYS A 48 6.26 -27.12 13.32
C LYS A 48 6.38 -25.61 13.28
N THR A 49 6.71 -25.11 12.09
CA THR A 49 6.69 -23.69 11.78
C THR A 49 5.29 -23.30 11.31
N VAL A 50 4.82 -22.15 11.77
CA VAL A 50 3.60 -21.48 11.31
C VAL A 50 4.03 -20.18 10.65
N THR A 51 3.83 -20.10 9.35
CA THR A 51 4.06 -18.88 8.59
C THR A 51 2.86 -17.95 8.77
N LEU A 52 3.13 -16.76 9.32
CA LEU A 52 2.16 -15.67 9.51
C LEU A 52 2.46 -14.56 8.52
N ALA A 53 1.59 -14.37 7.52
CA ALA A 53 1.65 -13.23 6.62
C ALA A 53 0.99 -12.01 7.27
N SER A 54 1.75 -10.92 7.45
CA SER A 54 1.35 -9.72 8.17
C SER A 54 1.46 -8.49 7.28
N SER A 55 0.51 -7.57 7.40
CA SER A 55 0.62 -6.27 6.74
C SER A 55 1.79 -5.42 7.28
N PRO A 56 2.34 -4.51 6.44
CA PRO A 56 3.60 -3.82 6.71
C PRO A 56 3.67 -3.03 8.02
N GLU A 57 2.60 -2.36 8.41
CA GLU A 57 2.55 -1.45 9.56
C GLU A 57 2.72 -2.17 10.91
N LYS A 58 2.44 -3.48 10.95
CA LYS A 58 2.55 -4.30 12.17
C LYS A 58 3.56 -5.43 12.10
N SER A 59 4.13 -5.72 10.93
CA SER A 59 4.95 -6.92 10.72
C SER A 59 6.19 -6.96 11.64
N ALA A 60 6.90 -5.84 11.81
CA ALA A 60 8.08 -5.79 12.67
C ALA A 60 7.73 -6.03 14.15
N LEU A 61 6.64 -5.44 14.63
CA LEU A 61 6.17 -5.66 16.01
C LEU A 61 5.69 -7.09 16.23
N LEU A 62 4.97 -7.67 15.26
CA LEU A 62 4.56 -9.08 15.33
C LEU A 62 5.77 -10.01 15.28
N GLU A 63 6.83 -9.68 14.54
CA GLU A 63 8.08 -10.45 14.53
C GLU A 63 8.75 -10.44 15.91
N ASP A 64 8.82 -9.28 16.56
CA ASP A 64 9.34 -9.15 17.93
C ASP A 64 8.50 -9.94 18.96
N LEU A 65 7.18 -9.87 18.84
CA LEU A 65 6.23 -10.62 19.67
C LEU A 65 6.32 -12.13 19.42
N ALA A 66 6.43 -12.55 18.16
CA ALA A 66 6.67 -13.95 17.77
C ALA A 66 8.00 -14.45 18.34
N GLY A 67 9.06 -13.62 18.29
CA GLY A 67 10.35 -13.94 18.88
C GLY A 67 10.27 -14.14 20.40
N ARG A 68 9.49 -13.32 21.11
CA ARG A 68 9.20 -13.51 22.55
C ARG A 68 8.44 -14.80 22.80
N TYR A 69 7.32 -15.00 22.11
CA TYR A 69 6.52 -16.21 22.20
C TYR A 69 7.33 -17.49 21.95
N ASN A 70 8.13 -17.51 20.88
CA ASN A 70 8.96 -18.66 20.52
C ASN A 70 10.00 -18.98 21.61
N ARG A 71 10.53 -17.98 22.32
CA ARG A 71 11.42 -18.19 23.46
C ARG A 71 10.66 -18.72 24.68
N ASP A 72 9.52 -18.12 25.00
CA ASP A 72 8.70 -18.48 26.16
C ASP A 72 8.11 -19.89 26.05
N ARG A 73 7.90 -20.37 24.81
CA ARG A 73 7.42 -21.72 24.49
C ARG A 73 8.55 -22.70 24.10
N GLU A 74 9.81 -22.29 24.22
CA GLU A 74 10.99 -23.11 23.88
C GLU A 74 10.94 -23.71 22.45
N CYS A 75 10.45 -22.95 21.47
CA CYS A 75 10.17 -23.45 20.12
C CYS A 75 11.42 -23.73 19.26
N GLY A 76 12.61 -23.25 19.63
CA GLY A 76 13.82 -23.40 18.82
C GLY A 76 13.76 -22.68 17.47
N ASP A 77 14.00 -23.40 16.36
CA ASP A 77 13.91 -22.90 14.97
C ASP A 77 12.50 -23.01 14.37
N LYS A 78 11.54 -23.54 15.15
CA LYS A 78 10.12 -23.70 14.81
C LYS A 78 9.28 -22.60 15.47
N GLY A 79 7.96 -22.79 15.51
CA GLY A 79 7.04 -21.82 16.09
C GLY A 79 6.54 -20.82 15.05
N ILE A 80 6.34 -19.57 15.45
CA ILE A 80 5.79 -18.53 14.57
C ILE A 80 6.92 -17.88 13.76
N LYS A 81 6.75 -17.82 12.44
CA LYS A 81 7.58 -17.02 11.53
C LYS A 81 6.70 -15.95 10.88
N VAL A 82 6.99 -14.69 11.16
CA VAL A 82 6.26 -13.56 10.56
C VAL A 82 6.92 -13.18 9.25
N LEU A 83 6.10 -12.97 8.22
CA LEU A 83 6.52 -12.48 6.92
C LEU A 83 5.69 -11.25 6.55
N ARG A 84 6.38 -10.19 6.12
CA ARG A 84 5.79 -8.92 5.72
C ARG A 84 5.22 -9.02 4.31
N SER A 85 3.94 -8.74 4.11
CA SER A 85 3.30 -8.68 2.79
C SER A 85 2.15 -7.68 2.79
N ALA A 86 1.92 -6.97 1.68
CA ALA A 86 0.73 -6.14 1.53
C ALA A 86 -0.55 -6.99 1.60
N SER A 87 -1.64 -6.40 2.11
CA SER A 87 -2.88 -7.15 2.35
C SER A 87 -3.54 -7.59 1.05
N GLY A 88 -3.55 -6.71 0.03
CA GLY A 88 -4.08 -7.07 -1.28
C GLY A 88 -3.28 -8.15 -2.00
N THR A 89 -1.95 -8.16 -1.86
CA THR A 89 -1.09 -9.21 -2.42
C THR A 89 -1.43 -10.59 -1.88
N VAL A 90 -1.64 -10.72 -0.56
CA VAL A 90 -2.06 -12.00 0.04
C VAL A 90 -3.49 -12.34 -0.37
N TYR A 91 -4.39 -11.35 -0.41
CA TYR A 91 -5.77 -11.54 -0.88
C TYR A 91 -5.82 -12.11 -2.31
N GLU A 92 -5.06 -11.54 -3.25
CA GLU A 92 -5.02 -12.00 -4.64
C GLU A 92 -4.57 -13.47 -4.73
N GLY A 93 -3.49 -13.83 -4.02
CA GLY A 93 -3.02 -15.21 -3.96
C GLY A 93 -4.07 -16.16 -3.38
N LEU A 94 -4.75 -15.77 -2.30
CA LEU A 94 -5.77 -16.61 -1.66
C LEU A 94 -7.06 -16.73 -2.50
N ALA A 95 -7.47 -15.67 -3.20
CA ALA A 95 -8.70 -15.62 -3.97
C ALA A 95 -8.55 -16.25 -5.37
N TYR A 96 -7.48 -15.89 -6.08
CA TYR A 96 -7.33 -16.17 -7.52
C TYR A 96 -6.25 -17.20 -7.86
N GLY A 97 -5.46 -17.62 -6.87
CA GLY A 97 -4.43 -18.67 -6.97
C GLY A 97 -3.08 -18.19 -6.48
N TRP A 98 -2.40 -19.02 -5.69
CA TRP A 98 -1.12 -18.70 -5.08
C TRP A 98 0.05 -18.92 -6.04
N GLU A 99 0.86 -17.88 -6.24
CA GLU A 99 2.08 -17.92 -7.04
C GLU A 99 3.22 -17.32 -6.21
N ALA A 100 4.16 -18.17 -5.78
CA ALA A 100 5.14 -17.81 -4.75
C ALA A 100 5.98 -16.56 -5.09
N GLU A 101 6.30 -16.35 -6.37
CA GLU A 101 7.03 -15.15 -6.82
C GLU A 101 6.21 -13.86 -6.73
N GLU A 102 4.88 -13.94 -6.86
CA GLU A 102 3.99 -12.77 -6.79
C GLU A 102 3.73 -12.36 -5.34
N GLN A 103 3.55 -13.34 -4.46
CA GLN A 103 3.29 -13.10 -3.04
C GLN A 103 4.56 -12.92 -2.20
N ASP A 104 5.76 -13.14 -2.77
CA ASP A 104 7.06 -13.11 -2.05
C ASP A 104 7.07 -14.07 -0.84
N LEU A 105 6.40 -15.21 -1.03
CA LEU A 105 6.11 -16.21 -0.02
C LEU A 105 6.13 -17.61 -0.66
N ASP A 106 7.04 -18.47 -0.21
CA ASP A 106 7.26 -19.81 -0.79
C ASP A 106 6.01 -20.70 -0.81
N GLU A 107 5.10 -20.50 0.15
CA GLU A 107 3.86 -21.26 0.29
C GLU A 107 2.73 -20.40 0.85
N VAL A 108 1.50 -20.87 0.69
CA VAL A 108 0.31 -20.29 1.32
C VAL A 108 0.54 -20.25 2.84
N PRO A 109 0.43 -19.07 3.49
CA PRO A 109 0.66 -18.94 4.92
C PRO A 109 -0.37 -19.74 5.71
N GLN A 110 -0.03 -20.10 6.95
CA GLN A 110 -0.97 -20.77 7.86
C GLN A 110 -1.79 -19.78 8.68
N VAL A 111 -1.27 -18.56 8.85
CA VAL A 111 -1.98 -17.45 9.47
C VAL A 111 -1.85 -16.23 8.56
N TRP A 112 -2.96 -15.52 8.37
CA TRP A 112 -2.98 -14.25 7.69
C TRP A 112 -3.54 -13.17 8.63
N SER A 113 -2.77 -12.11 8.80
CA SER A 113 -3.21 -10.92 9.51
C SER A 113 -3.13 -9.70 8.58
N PRO A 114 -4.14 -9.46 7.73
CA PRO A 114 -4.20 -8.24 6.92
C PRO A 114 -4.39 -7.01 7.80
N ALA A 115 -4.25 -5.81 7.22
CA ALA A 115 -4.41 -4.59 8.01
C ALA A 115 -5.86 -4.37 8.45
N SER A 116 -6.84 -4.78 7.63
CA SER A 116 -8.27 -4.59 7.91
C SER A 116 -9.13 -5.81 7.58
N THR A 117 -10.22 -5.98 8.32
CA THR A 117 -11.31 -6.92 8.06
C THR A 117 -11.93 -6.75 6.68
N SER A 118 -11.75 -5.60 5.99
CA SER A 118 -12.17 -5.43 4.59
C SER A 118 -11.68 -6.55 3.68
N TRP A 119 -10.44 -7.00 3.86
CA TRP A 119 -9.84 -8.09 3.08
C TRP A 119 -10.43 -9.46 3.42
N ILE A 120 -10.78 -9.66 4.69
CA ILE A 120 -11.45 -10.88 5.16
C ILE A 120 -12.86 -10.96 4.58
N THR A 121 -13.61 -9.86 4.61
CA THR A 121 -14.96 -9.76 4.04
C THR A 121 -14.98 -10.08 2.55
N MET A 122 -14.04 -9.54 1.76
CA MET A 122 -13.94 -9.87 0.33
C MET A 122 -13.57 -11.35 0.12
N LEU A 123 -12.62 -11.91 0.89
CA LEU A 123 -12.21 -13.30 0.74
C LEU A 123 -13.36 -14.28 1.04
N LEU A 124 -14.16 -13.97 2.06
CA LEU A 124 -15.32 -14.79 2.44
C LEU A 124 -16.39 -14.78 1.34
N GLU A 125 -16.73 -13.62 0.79
CA GLU A 125 -17.69 -13.49 -0.33
C GLU A 125 -17.23 -14.31 -1.54
N GLU A 126 -15.96 -14.19 -1.96
CA GLU A 126 -15.43 -14.96 -3.08
C GLU A 126 -15.52 -16.48 -2.81
N SER A 127 -15.31 -16.90 -1.55
CA SER A 127 -15.36 -18.31 -1.14
C SER A 127 -16.78 -18.91 -1.05
N GLU A 128 -17.81 -18.07 -0.85
CA GLU A 128 -19.22 -18.49 -0.82
C GLU A 128 -19.82 -18.54 -2.23
N GLY A 129 -19.34 -17.69 -3.15
CA GLY A 129 -19.76 -17.64 -4.56
C GLY A 129 -19.02 -18.62 -5.48
N LYS A 130 -17.75 -18.94 -5.19
CA LYS A 130 -16.88 -19.84 -5.96
C LYS A 130 -15.93 -20.58 -4.99
N SER A 131 -15.44 -21.77 -5.34
CA SER A 131 -14.28 -22.30 -4.59
C SER A 131 -13.10 -21.37 -4.87
N THR A 132 -12.46 -20.81 -3.83
CA THR A 132 -11.12 -20.23 -3.95
C THR A 132 -10.27 -21.20 -4.76
N ARG A 133 -9.44 -20.71 -5.68
CA ARG A 133 -8.79 -21.58 -6.67
C ARG A 133 -8.00 -22.72 -6.03
N ASP A 134 -7.41 -22.45 -4.86
CA ASP A 134 -6.64 -23.42 -4.07
C ASP A 134 -7.44 -24.04 -2.90
N GLY A 135 -8.72 -23.70 -2.76
CA GLY A 135 -9.62 -24.24 -1.73
C GLY A 135 -9.28 -23.79 -0.30
N VAL A 136 -8.47 -22.75 -0.15
CA VAL A 136 -8.08 -22.18 1.16
C VAL A 136 -9.27 -21.46 1.78
N ARG A 137 -9.50 -21.72 3.07
CA ARG A 137 -10.59 -21.14 3.87
C ARG A 137 -10.07 -20.65 5.22
N ILE A 138 -10.76 -19.69 5.80
CA ILE A 138 -10.58 -19.27 7.19
C ILE A 138 -11.23 -20.32 8.09
N VAL A 139 -10.50 -20.78 9.12
CA VAL A 139 -10.94 -21.88 10.00
C VAL A 139 -11.16 -21.48 11.45
N ASN A 140 -10.85 -20.23 11.81
CA ASN A 140 -11.16 -19.65 13.12
C ASN A 140 -12.22 -18.54 13.02
N GLY A 141 -12.89 -18.27 14.15
CA GLY A 141 -13.99 -17.30 14.21
C GLY A 141 -15.36 -17.93 13.95
N ASP A 142 -16.41 -17.18 14.27
CA ASP A 142 -17.80 -17.55 14.06
C ASP A 142 -18.39 -16.65 12.96
N GLU A 143 -19.13 -17.23 12.01
CA GLU A 143 -19.91 -16.50 10.99
C GLU A 143 -19.13 -15.38 10.26
N GLY A 144 -17.87 -15.66 9.90
CA GLY A 144 -17.03 -14.72 9.15
C GLY A 144 -16.36 -13.62 9.97
N ARG A 145 -16.45 -13.65 11.30
CA ARG A 145 -15.77 -12.71 12.19
C ARG A 145 -14.52 -13.34 12.80
N VAL A 146 -13.37 -12.87 12.35
CA VAL A 146 -12.05 -13.25 12.91
C VAL A 146 -11.65 -12.30 14.05
N PRO A 147 -10.95 -12.77 15.09
CA PRO A 147 -10.50 -11.91 16.19
C PRO A 147 -9.49 -10.86 15.71
N SER A 148 -9.59 -9.64 16.23
CA SER A 148 -8.62 -8.56 16.04
C SER A 148 -7.60 -8.54 17.18
N VAL A 149 -6.32 -8.28 16.84
CA VAL A 149 -5.25 -8.22 17.86
C VAL A 149 -4.92 -6.79 18.30
N ALA A 150 -5.23 -5.80 17.46
CA ALA A 150 -5.01 -4.38 17.69
C ALA A 150 -5.76 -3.57 16.63
N GLU A 151 -5.87 -2.26 16.82
CA GLU A 151 -6.52 -1.36 15.86
C GLU A 151 -5.65 -0.14 15.60
N THR A 152 -5.71 0.40 14.39
CA THR A 152 -5.15 1.71 14.05
C THR A 152 -6.05 2.43 13.06
N PRO A 153 -6.63 3.59 13.40
CA PRO A 153 -7.56 4.30 12.52
C PRO A 153 -6.86 4.84 11.27
N VAL A 154 -7.57 4.90 10.15
CA VAL A 154 -7.09 5.56 8.93
C VAL A 154 -7.37 7.06 9.02
N VAL A 155 -6.33 7.85 9.15
CA VAL A 155 -6.37 9.31 9.33
C VAL A 155 -5.90 10.04 8.07
N LEU A 156 -6.22 11.33 7.98
CA LEU A 156 -5.58 12.22 7.03
C LEU A 156 -4.32 12.78 7.69
N ALA A 157 -3.16 12.21 7.37
CA ALA A 157 -1.89 12.70 7.86
C ALA A 157 -1.49 13.95 7.08
N MET A 158 -1.34 15.08 7.78
CA MET A 158 -1.01 16.37 7.17
C MET A 158 0.25 16.94 7.82
N PRO A 159 1.17 17.58 7.06
CA PRO A 159 2.23 18.38 7.66
C PRO A 159 1.64 19.35 8.69
N LYS A 160 2.25 19.40 9.87
CA LYS A 160 1.78 20.18 11.02
C LYS A 160 1.53 21.64 10.66
N THR A 161 2.41 22.25 9.87
CA THR A 161 2.27 23.63 9.39
C THR A 161 0.96 23.80 8.60
N ILE A 162 0.63 22.83 7.74
CA ILE A 162 -0.62 22.85 6.97
C ILE A 162 -1.82 22.62 7.89
N ALA A 163 -1.77 21.61 8.76
CA ALA A 163 -2.86 21.30 9.68
C ALA A 163 -3.21 22.51 10.56
N GLU A 164 -2.21 23.18 11.13
CA GLU A 164 -2.43 24.36 11.96
C GLU A 164 -2.98 25.56 11.15
N ASP A 165 -2.58 25.74 9.89
CA ASP A 165 -3.12 26.78 9.02
C ASP A 165 -4.61 26.52 8.70
N LEU A 166 -5.00 25.24 8.51
CA LEU A 166 -6.38 24.85 8.31
C LEU A 166 -7.24 24.95 9.58
N GLU A 167 -6.69 24.57 10.75
CA GLU A 167 -7.39 24.72 12.03
C GLU A 167 -7.72 26.19 12.34
N ARG A 168 -6.81 27.13 12.03
CA ARG A 168 -7.05 28.58 12.17
C ARG A 168 -8.21 29.09 11.32
N SER A 169 -8.58 28.36 10.26
CA SER A 169 -9.73 28.69 9.42
C SER A 169 -11.06 28.16 9.99
N GLU A 170 -11.06 27.59 11.20
CA GLU A 170 -12.22 26.96 11.88
C GLU A 170 -12.92 25.89 11.04
N ARG A 171 -12.18 25.24 10.15
CA ARG A 171 -12.69 24.15 9.30
C ARG A 171 -12.49 22.82 10.00
N GLU A 172 -13.58 22.10 10.25
CA GLU A 172 -13.49 20.66 10.52
C GLU A 172 -12.99 19.95 9.25
N ILE A 173 -11.79 19.39 9.34
CA ILE A 173 -11.15 18.72 8.19
C ILE A 173 -11.76 17.33 8.03
N GLY A 174 -12.13 17.01 6.79
CA GLY A 174 -12.66 15.70 6.43
C GLY A 174 -12.50 15.40 4.96
N TRP A 175 -13.12 14.31 4.53
CA TRP A 175 -13.03 13.85 3.14
C TRP A 175 -13.65 14.86 2.17
N SER A 176 -14.78 15.47 2.55
CA SER A 176 -15.42 16.54 1.79
C SER A 176 -14.52 17.78 1.66
N THR A 177 -13.78 18.13 2.72
CA THR A 177 -12.79 19.23 2.69
C THR A 177 -11.70 18.98 1.65
N LEU A 178 -11.20 17.73 1.52
CA LEU A 178 -10.22 17.41 0.47
C LEU A 178 -10.79 17.57 -0.94
N GLN A 179 -12.09 17.27 -1.13
CA GLN A 179 -12.75 17.50 -2.42
C GLN A 179 -12.82 18.99 -2.75
N GLU A 180 -13.20 19.82 -1.78
CA GLU A 180 -13.23 21.27 -1.93
C GLU A 180 -11.84 21.83 -2.24
N MET A 181 -10.79 21.33 -1.58
CA MET A 181 -9.40 21.76 -1.80
C MET A 181 -8.87 21.34 -3.17
N ALA A 182 -9.27 20.17 -3.67
CA ALA A 182 -8.93 19.73 -5.03
C ALA A 182 -9.69 20.55 -6.09
N ASP A 183 -10.92 20.97 -5.81
CA ASP A 183 -11.78 21.73 -6.73
C ASP A 183 -11.47 23.24 -6.76
N ASP A 184 -10.89 23.81 -5.70
CA ASP A 184 -10.62 25.25 -5.56
C ASP A 184 -9.16 25.56 -5.14
N PRO A 185 -8.22 25.65 -6.11
CA PRO A 185 -6.82 25.97 -5.84
C PRO A 185 -6.61 27.34 -5.17
N GLU A 186 -7.46 28.32 -5.46
CA GLU A 186 -7.35 29.66 -4.84
C GLU A 186 -7.73 29.61 -3.35
N ALA A 187 -8.80 28.89 -3.01
CA ALA A 187 -9.18 28.65 -1.63
C ALA A 187 -8.09 27.87 -0.87
N TRP A 188 -7.46 26.88 -1.51
CA TRP A 188 -6.32 26.16 -0.93
C TRP A 188 -5.13 27.07 -0.64
N LEU A 189 -4.69 27.86 -1.62
CA LEU A 189 -3.57 28.79 -1.46
C LEU A 189 -3.85 29.83 -0.37
N LYS A 190 -5.08 30.33 -0.30
CA LYS A 190 -5.51 31.25 0.77
C LYS A 190 -5.48 30.59 2.14
N ALA A 191 -5.97 29.35 2.26
CA ALA A 191 -6.04 28.63 3.52
C ALA A 191 -4.65 28.27 4.07
N THR A 192 -3.66 28.04 3.20
CA THR A 192 -2.27 27.70 3.59
C THR A 192 -1.30 28.88 3.54
N GLY A 193 -1.79 30.08 3.22
CA GLY A 193 -0.95 31.26 2.99
C GLY A 193 0.07 31.08 1.84
N GLY A 194 -0.20 30.14 0.92
CA GLY A 194 0.64 29.82 -0.24
C GLY A 194 1.91 29.00 0.07
N LYS A 195 2.19 28.68 1.34
CA LYS A 195 3.45 28.02 1.75
C LYS A 195 3.60 26.59 1.22
N ALA A 196 2.49 25.92 0.94
CA ALA A 196 2.45 24.52 0.50
C ALA A 196 2.31 24.35 -1.02
N GLY A 197 2.33 25.46 -1.79
CA GLY A 197 2.03 25.43 -3.23
C GLY A 197 0.62 24.91 -3.53
N GLY A 198 0.45 24.22 -4.66
CA GLY A 198 -0.82 23.55 -5.00
C GLY A 198 -1.17 22.39 -4.05
N PHE A 199 -2.45 22.05 -3.96
CA PHE A 199 -2.91 20.92 -3.15
C PHE A 199 -2.42 19.59 -3.74
N LYS A 200 -1.72 18.81 -2.91
CA LYS A 200 -1.04 17.56 -3.30
C LYS A 200 -1.49 16.42 -2.40
N LEU A 201 -2.15 15.42 -2.96
CA LEU A 201 -2.64 14.27 -2.22
C LEU A 201 -1.71 13.06 -2.44
N GLY A 202 -1.22 12.44 -1.38
CA GLY A 202 -0.60 11.12 -1.47
C GLY A 202 -1.70 10.05 -1.48
N ARG A 203 -1.62 9.09 -2.41
CA ARG A 203 -2.57 7.98 -2.51
C ARG A 203 -1.85 6.66 -2.75
N THR A 204 -2.30 5.60 -2.12
CA THR A 204 -1.84 4.25 -2.45
C THR A 204 -2.86 3.53 -3.34
N ASP A 205 -2.42 2.52 -4.07
CA ASP A 205 -3.30 1.70 -4.91
C ASP A 205 -4.33 0.94 -4.04
N PRO A 206 -5.64 1.11 -4.26
CA PRO A 206 -6.70 0.45 -3.48
C PRO A 206 -6.79 -1.06 -3.70
N ASN A 207 -6.12 -1.62 -4.72
CA ASN A 207 -6.05 -3.06 -4.95
C ASN A 207 -5.06 -3.76 -4.03
N TYR A 208 -4.05 -3.04 -3.54
CA TYR A 208 -2.98 -3.59 -2.71
C TYR A 208 -2.98 -3.04 -1.27
N SER A 209 -3.34 -1.76 -1.13
CA SER A 209 -3.24 -1.01 0.11
C SER A 209 -4.59 -0.78 0.78
N THR A 210 -4.65 -1.09 2.08
CA THR A 210 -5.81 -0.85 2.95
C THR A 210 -6.14 0.63 3.07
N THR A 211 -5.15 1.50 3.22
CA THR A 211 -5.38 2.96 3.29
C THR A 211 -5.85 3.51 1.95
N GLY A 212 -5.37 2.95 0.84
CA GLY A 212 -5.84 3.25 -0.51
C GLY A 212 -7.32 2.91 -0.69
N LEU A 213 -7.69 1.69 -0.30
CA LEU A 213 -9.07 1.21 -0.34
C LEU A 213 -10.00 2.05 0.55
N ALA A 214 -9.60 2.29 1.80
CA ALA A 214 -10.37 3.11 2.74
C ALA A 214 -10.57 4.54 2.21
N ALA A 215 -9.51 5.15 1.68
CA ALA A 215 -9.57 6.49 1.12
C ALA A 215 -10.45 6.57 -0.13
N LEU A 216 -10.47 5.51 -0.96
CA LEU A 216 -11.36 5.46 -2.13
C LEU A 216 -12.82 5.26 -1.72
N LEU A 217 -13.11 4.37 -0.77
CA LEU A 217 -14.46 4.21 -0.19
C LEU A 217 -15.00 5.52 0.36
N HIS A 218 -14.18 6.25 1.14
CA HIS A 218 -14.56 7.55 1.67
C HIS A 218 -14.69 8.63 0.58
N ALA A 219 -13.87 8.61 -0.47
CA ALA A 219 -14.01 9.52 -1.60
C ALA A 219 -15.37 9.32 -2.31
N TYR A 220 -15.79 8.07 -2.51
CA TYR A 220 -17.10 7.75 -3.05
C TYR A 220 -18.24 8.13 -2.11
N ALA A 221 -18.12 7.86 -0.81
CA ALA A 221 -19.13 8.25 0.17
C ALA A 221 -19.31 9.77 0.21
N ALA A 222 -18.21 10.53 0.29
CA ALA A 222 -18.25 11.99 0.26
C ALA A 222 -18.80 12.53 -1.07
N ALA A 223 -18.34 11.99 -2.21
CA ALA A 223 -18.84 12.38 -3.53
C ALA A 223 -20.30 11.98 -3.75
N GLY A 224 -20.79 10.95 -3.06
CA GLY A 224 -22.17 10.51 -3.08
C GLY A 224 -23.05 11.21 -2.05
N GLU A 225 -22.48 12.11 -1.23
CA GLU A 225 -23.14 12.76 -0.08
C GLU A 225 -23.80 11.74 0.86
N THR A 226 -23.10 10.62 1.10
CA THR A 226 -23.55 9.47 1.89
C THR A 226 -22.48 9.01 2.88
N SER A 227 -22.80 8.03 3.72
CA SER A 227 -21.83 7.34 4.57
C SER A 227 -21.22 6.14 3.84
N THR A 228 -20.08 5.61 4.33
CA THR A 228 -19.55 4.34 3.81
C THR A 228 -20.52 3.18 4.04
N ALA A 229 -21.30 3.21 5.13
CA ALA A 229 -22.30 2.19 5.46
C ALA A 229 -23.45 2.14 4.46
N ASP A 230 -23.87 3.32 3.97
CA ASP A 230 -25.01 3.50 3.07
C ASP A 230 -24.58 3.62 1.60
N LEU A 231 -23.29 3.45 1.30
CA LEU A 231 -22.77 3.45 -0.05
C LEU A 231 -23.23 2.18 -0.77
N GLY A 232 -23.90 2.33 -1.92
CA GLY A 232 -24.34 1.22 -2.75
C GLY A 232 -23.73 1.28 -4.16
N VAL A 233 -23.71 0.13 -4.85
CA VAL A 233 -23.17 -0.02 -6.22
C VAL A 233 -23.76 1.02 -7.18
N GLY A 234 -25.08 1.24 -7.13
CA GLY A 234 -25.73 2.25 -7.98
C GLY A 234 -25.17 3.66 -7.82
N LYS A 235 -24.72 4.04 -6.62
CA LYS A 235 -24.09 5.35 -6.37
C LYS A 235 -22.68 5.43 -6.98
N ILE A 236 -21.94 4.33 -6.99
CA ILE A 236 -20.60 4.21 -7.58
C ILE A 236 -20.67 4.31 -9.11
N GLU A 237 -21.74 3.80 -9.72
CA GLU A 237 -21.98 3.86 -11.17
C GLU A 237 -22.48 5.23 -11.66
N GLU A 238 -22.99 6.09 -10.76
CA GLU A 238 -23.44 7.43 -11.12
C GLU A 238 -22.30 8.26 -11.73
N LYS A 239 -22.47 8.71 -12.98
CA LYS A 239 -21.48 9.50 -13.71
C LYS A 239 -21.02 10.74 -12.93
N ALA A 240 -21.96 11.46 -12.30
CA ALA A 240 -21.64 12.65 -11.52
C ALA A 240 -20.78 12.35 -10.28
N VAL A 241 -20.99 11.21 -9.63
CA VAL A 241 -20.19 10.75 -8.50
C VAL A 241 -18.78 10.39 -8.97
N ARG A 242 -18.65 9.60 -10.04
CA ARG A 242 -17.32 9.28 -10.63
C ARG A 242 -16.57 10.53 -11.08
N GLU A 243 -17.26 11.52 -11.64
CA GLU A 243 -16.65 12.81 -12.01
C GLU A 243 -16.16 13.61 -10.81
N ARG A 244 -16.86 13.56 -9.67
CA ARG A 244 -16.38 14.15 -8.41
C ARG A 244 -15.15 13.42 -7.88
N VAL A 245 -15.18 12.08 -7.82
CA VAL A 245 -14.03 11.27 -7.38
C VAL A 245 -12.80 11.55 -8.27
N ARG A 246 -12.97 11.61 -9.59
CA ARG A 246 -11.89 11.97 -10.53
C ARG A 246 -11.21 13.28 -10.22
N ARG A 247 -11.94 14.29 -9.74
CA ARG A 247 -11.34 15.60 -9.42
C ARG A 247 -10.47 15.53 -8.18
N VAL A 248 -10.90 14.76 -7.17
CA VAL A 248 -10.05 14.46 -6.01
C VAL A 248 -8.80 13.71 -6.44
N GLU A 249 -8.95 12.69 -7.27
CA GLU A 249 -7.83 11.88 -7.77
C GLU A 249 -6.89 12.69 -8.68
N ALA A 250 -7.36 13.76 -9.32
CA ALA A 250 -6.50 14.64 -10.12
C ALA A 250 -5.43 15.37 -9.26
N ALA A 251 -5.68 15.55 -7.96
CA ALA A 251 -4.73 16.11 -7.01
C ALA A 251 -3.67 15.10 -6.53
N SER A 252 -3.81 13.82 -6.88
CA SER A 252 -2.84 12.79 -6.52
C SER A 252 -1.49 13.05 -7.19
N ILE A 253 -0.42 13.02 -6.40
CA ILE A 253 0.94 13.30 -6.86
C ILE A 253 1.52 12.12 -7.67
N HIS A 254 1.35 10.93 -7.15
CA HIS A 254 1.53 9.63 -7.80
C HIS A 254 0.64 8.63 -7.05
N TYR A 255 0.70 7.36 -7.42
CA TYR A 255 0.21 6.27 -6.60
C TYR A 255 1.39 5.49 -6.02
N GLY A 256 1.14 4.54 -5.13
CA GLY A 256 2.19 3.66 -4.62
C GLY A 256 1.55 2.42 -4.01
N GLU A 257 2.21 1.28 -4.08
CA GLU A 257 1.71 0.04 -3.49
C GLU A 257 1.66 0.13 -1.95
N THR A 258 2.61 0.85 -1.35
CA THR A 258 2.67 1.06 0.10
C THR A 258 2.85 2.54 0.46
N THR A 259 2.42 2.90 1.67
CA THR A 259 2.58 4.24 2.23
C THR A 259 4.04 4.62 2.48
N LEU A 260 4.95 3.64 2.54
CA LEU A 260 6.37 3.82 2.85
C LEU A 260 7.06 4.75 1.86
N VAL A 261 6.78 4.62 0.55
CA VAL A 261 7.41 5.47 -0.48
C VAL A 261 7.16 6.95 -0.21
N TYR A 262 5.93 7.31 0.16
CA TYR A 262 5.58 8.68 0.52
C TYR A 262 6.34 9.16 1.75
N LEU A 263 6.44 8.33 2.78
CA LEU A 263 7.11 8.71 4.02
C LEU A 263 8.63 8.84 3.83
N CYS A 264 9.26 7.98 3.04
CA CYS A 264 10.68 8.11 2.71
C CYS A 264 10.94 9.42 1.93
N ASN A 265 10.10 9.73 0.95
CA ASN A 265 10.25 10.94 0.14
C ASN A 265 9.92 12.20 0.94
N LEU A 266 8.94 12.15 1.84
CA LEU A 266 8.63 13.23 2.76
C LEU A 266 9.78 13.46 3.75
N LEU A 267 10.37 12.40 4.33
CA LEU A 267 11.53 12.53 5.23
C LEU A 267 12.71 13.17 4.49
N ARG A 268 12.99 12.73 3.25
CA ARG A 268 14.04 13.32 2.40
C ARG A 268 13.79 14.79 2.11
N ALA A 269 12.53 15.16 1.82
CA ALA A 269 12.15 16.54 1.59
C ALA A 269 12.32 17.37 2.87
N ASP A 270 11.89 16.84 4.02
CA ASP A 270 12.06 17.45 5.33
C ASP A 270 13.53 17.66 5.70
N PHE A 271 14.38 16.67 5.48
CA PHE A 271 15.83 16.76 5.69
C PHE A 271 16.49 17.89 4.87
N ARG A 272 15.87 18.31 3.76
CA ARG A 272 16.29 19.45 2.94
C ARG A 272 15.56 20.77 3.29
N GLY A 273 14.67 20.77 4.28
CA GLY A 273 13.83 21.92 4.63
C GLY A 273 12.71 22.19 3.63
N LYS A 274 12.22 21.14 2.95
CA LYS A 274 11.29 21.20 1.80
C LYS A 274 10.07 20.30 1.95
N ALA A 275 9.73 19.86 3.16
CA ALA A 275 8.62 18.95 3.41
C ALA A 275 7.29 19.42 2.79
N LEU A 276 6.99 20.72 2.89
CA LEU A 276 5.75 21.32 2.39
C LEU A 276 5.61 21.30 0.86
N ASP A 277 6.72 21.15 0.13
CA ASP A 277 6.71 21.08 -1.33
C ASP A 277 6.27 19.70 -1.83
N TYR A 278 6.39 18.66 -1.00
CA TYR A 278 6.17 17.27 -1.43
C TYR A 278 4.69 16.86 -1.41
N VAL A 279 4.01 16.97 -0.27
CA VAL A 279 2.63 16.49 -0.11
C VAL A 279 1.85 17.32 0.92
N SER A 280 0.56 17.50 0.68
CA SER A 280 -0.34 18.27 1.54
C SER A 280 -1.13 17.39 2.52
N ALA A 281 -1.52 16.20 2.08
CA ALA A 281 -2.22 15.21 2.89
C ALA A 281 -1.95 13.80 2.36
N VAL A 282 -1.88 12.81 3.26
CA VAL A 282 -1.77 11.39 2.91
C VAL A 282 -2.69 10.58 3.83
N PRO A 283 -3.62 9.76 3.30
CA PRO A 283 -4.31 8.77 4.11
C PRO A 283 -3.31 7.75 4.66
N LEU A 284 -3.15 7.71 5.98
CA LEU A 284 -2.23 6.82 6.70
C LEU A 284 -2.92 6.21 7.90
N GLU A 285 -2.37 5.14 8.44
CA GLU A 285 -2.73 4.67 9.77
C GLU A 285 -2.16 5.60 10.87
N GLU A 286 -2.89 5.78 11.98
CA GLU A 286 -2.43 6.53 13.16
C GLU A 286 -1.04 6.07 13.66
N LYS A 287 -0.84 4.74 13.73
CA LYS A 287 0.46 4.10 14.01
C LYS A 287 1.57 4.57 13.07
N THR A 288 1.28 4.63 11.78
CA THR A 288 2.25 5.02 10.74
C THR A 288 2.66 6.50 10.90
N VAL A 289 1.72 7.37 11.32
CA VAL A 289 2.01 8.77 11.67
C VAL A 289 2.94 8.86 12.89
N TYR A 290 2.71 8.01 13.90
CA TYR A 290 3.56 7.93 15.08
C TYR A 290 5.01 7.54 14.74
N ASP A 291 5.18 6.52 13.90
CA ASP A 291 6.49 6.04 13.46
C ASP A 291 7.25 7.12 12.70
N TYR A 292 6.62 7.72 11.68
CA TYR A 292 7.22 8.81 10.91
C TYR A 292 7.68 9.94 11.83
N ASN A 293 6.81 10.38 12.73
CA ASN A 293 7.14 11.47 13.65
C ASN A 293 8.35 11.13 14.51
N ARG A 294 8.60 9.87 14.86
CA ARG A 294 9.78 9.47 15.63
C ARG A 294 11.05 9.30 14.80
N GLY A 295 10.98 9.51 13.49
CA GLY A 295 12.07 9.20 12.56
C GLY A 295 12.20 7.69 12.31
N ASP A 296 11.22 6.88 12.70
CA ASP A 296 11.22 5.45 12.38
C ASP A 296 10.81 5.26 10.93
N ILE A 297 11.83 5.10 10.09
CA ILE A 297 11.70 4.85 8.66
C ILE A 297 12.11 3.43 8.29
N THR A 298 11.81 2.47 9.16
CA THR A 298 12.13 1.06 8.92
C THR A 298 11.61 0.58 7.56
N GLY A 299 12.54 0.19 6.69
CA GLY A 299 12.26 -0.25 5.31
C GLY A 299 12.48 0.83 4.23
N CYS A 300 12.73 2.09 4.60
CA CYS A 300 13.17 3.08 3.62
C CYS A 300 14.60 2.76 3.16
N PRO A 301 14.85 2.63 1.85
CA PRO A 301 16.20 2.48 1.35
C PRO A 301 16.94 3.80 1.55
N VAL A 302 18.10 3.76 2.21
CA VAL A 302 18.96 4.92 2.46
C VAL A 302 20.33 4.62 1.84
N SER A 303 20.82 5.52 0.99
CA SER A 303 22.15 5.43 0.40
C SER A 303 23.25 5.64 1.44
N GLU A 304 24.49 5.17 1.17
CA GLU A 304 25.61 5.44 2.07
C GLU A 304 25.85 6.93 2.24
N LYS A 305 25.68 7.71 1.18
CA LYS A 305 25.79 9.18 1.21
C LYS A 305 24.74 9.82 2.10
N GLU A 306 23.48 9.39 2.00
CA GLU A 306 22.40 9.87 2.87
C GLU A 306 22.62 9.46 4.33
N GLU A 307 23.10 8.24 4.57
CA GLU A 307 23.44 7.77 5.92
C GLU A 307 24.58 8.61 6.51
N LYS A 308 25.66 8.86 5.75
CA LYS A 308 26.76 9.75 6.15
C LYS A 308 26.32 11.19 6.38
N ALA A 309 25.29 11.66 5.65
CA ALA A 309 24.69 12.97 5.86
C ALA A 309 23.80 13.03 7.11
N GLY A 310 23.41 11.88 7.67
CA GLY A 310 22.58 11.78 8.88
C GLY A 310 21.09 11.55 8.63
N LEU A 311 20.67 11.21 7.40
CA LEU A 311 19.25 11.00 7.09
C LEU A 311 18.61 9.87 7.93
N LYS A 312 19.38 8.82 8.23
CA LYS A 312 18.89 7.66 8.99
C LYS A 312 18.54 7.99 10.44
N ASP A 313 19.24 8.94 11.03
CA ASP A 313 19.01 9.42 12.40
C ASP A 313 18.16 10.71 12.42
N HIS A 314 17.67 11.15 11.25
CA HIS A 314 16.89 12.36 11.13
C HIS A 314 15.50 12.16 11.69
N VAL A 315 15.18 12.94 12.72
CA VAL A 315 13.82 13.02 13.25
C VAL A 315 13.14 14.22 12.57
N PRO A 316 11.99 14.04 11.89
CA PRO A 316 11.40 15.11 11.10
C PRO A 316 11.19 16.41 11.88
N GLU A 317 11.55 17.54 11.26
CA GLU A 317 11.21 18.87 11.77
C GLU A 317 9.73 19.17 11.51
N GLU A 318 9.28 18.93 10.27
CA GLU A 318 7.88 18.97 9.87
C GLU A 318 7.20 17.65 10.22
N ARG A 319 6.65 17.60 11.43
CA ARG A 319 5.83 16.48 11.93
C ARG A 319 4.51 16.37 11.17
N LEU A 320 3.96 15.17 11.11
CA LEU A 320 2.60 14.92 10.64
C LEU A 320 1.61 15.00 11.79
N VAL A 321 0.44 15.57 11.53
CA VAL A 321 -0.73 15.60 12.41
C VAL A 321 -1.75 14.57 11.91
N PRO A 322 -2.19 13.61 12.75
CA PRO A 322 -3.21 12.63 12.37
C PRO A 322 -4.61 13.26 12.48
N VAL A 323 -5.10 13.82 11.38
CA VAL A 323 -6.42 14.44 11.33
C VAL A 323 -7.48 13.36 11.16
N HIS A 324 -8.31 13.19 12.20
CA HIS A 324 -9.46 12.30 12.15
C HIS A 324 -10.60 12.97 11.36
N PRO A 325 -11.04 12.41 10.22
CA PRO A 325 -12.06 13.05 9.39
C PRO A 325 -13.38 13.23 10.13
N ARG A 326 -14.04 14.38 9.95
CA ARG A 326 -15.36 14.66 10.56
C ARG A 326 -16.44 13.65 10.15
N GLU A 327 -16.33 13.05 8.97
CA GLU A 327 -17.26 12.03 8.47
C GLU A 327 -17.09 10.68 9.21
N GLY A 328 -15.95 10.47 9.86
CA GLY A 328 -15.54 9.23 10.49
C GLY A 328 -14.35 8.57 9.78
N THR A 329 -13.86 7.48 10.36
CA THR A 329 -12.68 6.75 9.88
C THR A 329 -12.93 5.24 9.86
N LEU A 330 -12.46 4.57 8.81
CA LEU A 330 -12.34 3.11 8.79
C LEU A 330 -11.12 2.67 9.61
N LEU A 331 -11.23 1.53 10.29
CA LEU A 331 -10.15 0.96 11.08
C LEU A 331 -9.33 -0.05 10.27
N SER A 332 -8.01 0.04 10.43
CA SER A 332 -7.15 -1.12 10.24
C SER A 332 -7.11 -1.89 11.56
N ASP A 333 -8.03 -2.85 11.69
CA ASP A 333 -8.34 -3.61 12.91
C ASP A 333 -7.55 -4.91 13.05
N ALA A 334 -6.47 -5.09 12.27
CA ALA A 334 -5.53 -6.20 12.36
C ALA A 334 -6.19 -7.57 12.69
N PRO A 335 -7.13 -8.04 11.86
CA PRO A 335 -7.75 -9.34 12.04
C PRO A 335 -6.69 -10.46 12.04
N TYR A 336 -6.96 -11.56 12.74
CA TYR A 336 -6.09 -12.73 12.81
C TYR A 336 -6.83 -13.96 12.29
N ALA A 337 -6.58 -14.31 11.02
CA ALA A 337 -7.21 -15.44 10.34
C ALA A 337 -6.27 -16.65 10.31
N ILE A 338 -6.70 -17.75 10.88
CA ILE A 338 -6.05 -19.07 10.74
C ILE A 338 -6.63 -19.70 9.46
N LEU A 339 -5.75 -20.16 8.58
CA LEU A 339 -6.12 -20.69 7.27
C LEU A 339 -6.14 -22.23 7.27
N SER A 340 -6.93 -22.82 6.37
CA SER A 340 -7.05 -24.28 6.21
C SER A 340 -5.79 -24.94 5.65
N SER A 341 -4.80 -24.16 5.22
CA SER A 341 -3.43 -24.61 4.92
C SER A 341 -2.70 -25.09 6.18
N ALA A 342 -3.13 -24.66 7.37
CA ALA A 342 -2.60 -25.12 8.65
C ALA A 342 -3.09 -26.53 8.98
N ASP A 343 -2.18 -27.43 9.35
CA ASP A 343 -2.55 -28.70 9.96
C ASP A 343 -2.96 -28.56 11.44
N GLU A 344 -3.42 -29.65 12.05
CA GLU A 344 -3.90 -29.67 13.45
C GLU A 344 -2.85 -29.27 14.50
N GLN A 345 -1.56 -29.36 14.20
CA GLN A 345 -0.52 -28.86 15.10
C GLN A 345 -0.27 -27.38 14.88
N GLN A 346 -0.19 -26.95 13.62
CA GLN A 346 -0.02 -25.54 13.26
C GLN A 346 -1.20 -24.68 13.76
N LYS A 347 -2.45 -25.18 13.66
CA LYS A 347 -3.63 -24.49 14.21
C LYS A 347 -3.50 -24.26 15.71
N ARG A 348 -3.08 -25.27 16.48
CA ARG A 348 -2.89 -25.12 17.94
C ARG A 348 -1.80 -24.11 18.29
N ILE A 349 -0.68 -24.10 17.56
CA ILE A 349 0.38 -23.09 17.73
C ILE A 349 -0.16 -21.70 17.38
N ALA A 350 -0.93 -21.58 16.30
CA ALA A 350 -1.52 -20.31 15.88
C ALA A 350 -2.57 -19.78 16.87
N GLU A 351 -3.39 -20.66 17.47
CA GLU A 351 -4.37 -20.32 18.51
C GLU A 351 -3.68 -19.89 19.82
N ASP A 352 -2.62 -20.60 20.25
CA ASP A 352 -1.85 -20.21 21.45
C ASP A 352 -1.13 -18.87 21.23
N PHE A 353 -0.60 -18.63 20.03
CA PHE A 353 -0.01 -17.32 19.70
C PHE A 353 -1.04 -16.20 19.68
N LEU A 354 -2.25 -16.44 19.14
CA LEU A 354 -3.35 -15.47 19.25
C LEU A 354 -3.68 -15.17 20.71
N GLY A 355 -3.78 -16.19 21.56
CA GLY A 355 -3.96 -16.02 23.01
C GLY A 355 -2.87 -15.16 23.63
N PHE A 356 -1.60 -15.42 23.30
CA PHE A 356 -0.45 -14.65 23.73
C PHE A 356 -0.53 -13.17 23.32
N LEU A 357 -0.90 -12.88 22.06
CA LEU A 357 -1.05 -11.50 21.57
C LEU A 357 -2.13 -10.71 22.34
N LEU A 358 -3.13 -11.39 22.88
CA LEU A 358 -4.23 -10.80 23.65
C LEU A 358 -3.90 -10.63 25.15
N GLU A 359 -2.76 -11.13 25.61
CA GLU A 359 -2.32 -10.94 26.99
C GLU A 359 -1.97 -9.47 27.28
N GLY A 360 -2.22 -9.01 28.51
CA GLY A 360 -2.04 -7.61 28.90
C GLY A 360 -0.66 -7.04 28.58
N GLY A 361 0.41 -7.80 28.84
CA GLY A 361 1.77 -7.35 28.55
C GLY A 361 2.05 -7.15 27.05
N GLN A 362 1.41 -7.93 26.18
CA GLN A 362 1.55 -7.77 24.73
C GLN A 362 0.66 -6.65 24.19
N GLN A 363 -0.55 -6.50 24.77
CA GLN A 363 -1.42 -5.37 24.49
C GLN A 363 -0.78 -4.03 24.90
N ASP A 364 -0.02 -4.00 26.00
CA ASP A 364 0.75 -2.81 26.39
C ASP A 364 1.89 -2.53 25.39
N ALA A 365 2.61 -3.56 24.93
CA ALA A 365 3.61 -3.39 23.87
C ALA A 365 3.01 -2.88 22.55
N LEU A 366 1.80 -3.33 22.19
CA LEU A 366 1.05 -2.82 21.03
C LEU A 366 0.70 -1.34 21.22
N ARG A 367 0.23 -0.95 22.41
CA ARG A 367 -0.09 0.45 22.75
C ARG A 367 1.13 1.36 22.72
N GLU A 368 2.25 0.92 23.30
CA GLU A 368 3.52 1.65 23.30
C GLU A 368 4.09 1.81 21.89
N ALA A 369 3.83 0.83 21.01
CA ALA A 369 4.22 0.93 19.61
C ALA A 369 3.33 1.89 18.81
N GLY A 370 2.19 2.33 19.34
CA GLY A 370 1.28 3.26 18.69
C GLY A 370 0.01 2.65 18.09
N PHE A 371 -0.27 1.37 18.39
CA PHE A 371 -1.57 0.77 18.10
C PHE A 371 -2.57 1.06 19.22
N ARG A 372 -3.85 1.06 18.89
CA ARG A 372 -4.91 0.94 19.89
C ARG A 372 -5.04 -0.53 20.28
N GLY A 373 -5.14 -0.81 21.57
CA GLY A 373 -5.39 -2.17 22.07
C GLY A 373 -6.79 -2.65 21.72
N THR A 374 -7.13 -3.88 22.12
CA THR A 374 -8.49 -4.46 21.90
C THR A 374 -9.63 -3.73 22.60
N ASP A 375 -9.32 -2.77 23.47
CA ASP A 375 -10.26 -1.84 24.09
C ASP A 375 -10.40 -0.50 23.34
N GLY A 376 -9.76 -0.38 22.17
CA GLY A 376 -9.71 0.83 21.34
C GLY A 376 -8.84 1.95 21.93
N ARG A 377 -8.16 1.72 23.06
CA ARG A 377 -7.39 2.75 23.77
C ARG A 377 -5.93 2.76 23.30
N LEU A 378 -5.39 3.96 23.16
CA LEU A 378 -3.99 4.23 22.88
C LEU A 378 -3.22 4.45 24.19
N ALA A 379 -1.90 4.22 24.20
CA ALA A 379 -1.05 4.65 25.31
C ALA A 379 -1.13 6.19 25.48
N PRO A 380 -1.30 6.72 26.71
CA PRO A 380 -1.40 8.16 26.95
C PRO A 380 -0.23 8.98 26.39
N GLU A 381 0.99 8.44 26.50
CA GLU A 381 2.22 9.09 26.02
C GLU A 381 2.26 9.18 24.50
N VAL A 382 1.75 8.17 23.80
CA VAL A 382 1.60 8.18 22.34
C VAL A 382 0.53 9.20 21.94
N ALA A 383 -0.61 9.22 22.63
CA ALA A 383 -1.70 10.16 22.38
C ALA A 383 -1.26 11.61 22.53
N GLU A 384 -0.45 11.91 23.56
CA GLU A 384 0.14 13.23 23.78
C GLU A 384 1.07 13.64 22.63
N GLN A 385 1.95 12.74 22.18
CA GLN A 385 2.88 13.00 21.06
C GLN A 385 2.14 13.28 19.75
N LEU A 386 1.04 12.56 19.51
CA LEU A 386 0.19 12.74 18.34
C LEU A 386 -0.83 13.87 18.47
N ARG A 387 -0.98 14.46 19.66
CA ARG A 387 -1.99 15.49 20.01
C ARG A 387 -3.43 15.02 19.75
N ILE A 388 -3.73 13.77 20.11
CA ILE A 388 -5.04 13.14 19.96
C ILE A 388 -5.55 12.57 21.29
N SER A 389 -6.79 12.06 21.28
CA SER A 389 -7.38 11.37 22.43
C SER A 389 -6.82 9.94 22.58
N SER A 390 -6.48 9.56 23.81
CA SER A 390 -6.13 8.18 24.17
C SER A 390 -7.36 7.25 24.25
N ASP A 391 -8.57 7.80 24.42
CA ASP A 391 -9.81 7.03 24.38
C ASP A 391 -10.11 6.49 22.98
N ALA A 392 -11.02 5.51 22.90
CA ALA A 392 -11.52 4.96 21.64
C ALA A 392 -11.97 6.05 20.65
N VAL A 393 -11.81 5.74 19.37
CA VAL A 393 -12.18 6.65 18.28
C VAL A 393 -13.65 7.03 18.39
N ARG A 394 -13.93 8.34 18.37
CA ARG A 394 -15.29 8.85 18.60
C ARG A 394 -16.26 8.52 17.47
N LYS A 395 -15.76 8.44 16.23
CA LYS A 395 -16.58 8.26 15.03
C LYS A 395 -15.90 7.29 14.08
N GLU A 396 -16.16 6.01 14.32
CA GLU A 396 -15.81 4.95 13.39
C GLU A 396 -16.81 4.91 12.24
N SER A 397 -16.31 4.67 11.04
CA SER A 397 -17.10 4.42 9.84
C SER A 397 -17.34 2.92 9.69
N VAL A 398 -18.56 2.56 9.31
CA VAL A 398 -18.91 1.15 9.09
C VAL A 398 -18.41 0.74 7.71
N LEU A 399 -17.77 -0.41 7.64
CA LEU A 399 -17.38 -1.03 6.38
C LEU A 399 -18.63 -1.43 5.56
N PRO A 400 -18.71 -1.10 4.26
CA PRO A 400 -19.81 -1.57 3.41
C PRO A 400 -19.75 -3.06 3.09
N SER A 401 -20.74 -3.57 2.35
CA SER A 401 -20.76 -4.96 1.88
C SER A 401 -19.59 -5.27 0.93
N ALA A 402 -19.22 -6.56 0.82
CA ALA A 402 -18.19 -7.03 -0.11
C ALA A 402 -18.43 -6.56 -1.55
N GLU A 403 -19.68 -6.67 -2.03
CA GLU A 403 -20.11 -6.19 -3.37
C GLU A 403 -19.77 -4.71 -3.61
N VAL A 404 -19.96 -3.86 -2.60
CA VAL A 404 -19.66 -2.42 -2.70
C VAL A 404 -18.16 -2.18 -2.68
N ILE A 405 -17.41 -2.90 -1.85
CA ILE A 405 -15.95 -2.82 -1.79
C ILE A 405 -15.35 -3.21 -3.15
N GLU A 406 -15.83 -4.30 -3.75
CA GLU A 406 -15.38 -4.77 -5.06
C GLU A 406 -15.76 -3.79 -6.17
N ALA A 407 -16.99 -3.28 -6.20
CA ALA A 407 -17.41 -2.25 -7.16
C ALA A 407 -16.57 -0.96 -7.07
N VAL A 408 -16.15 -0.57 -5.87
CA VAL A 408 -15.22 0.56 -5.68
C VAL A 408 -13.84 0.23 -6.26
N ARG A 409 -13.29 -0.96 -5.98
CA ARG A 409 -11.98 -1.38 -6.52
C ARG A 409 -12.00 -1.47 -8.05
N GLU A 410 -13.01 -2.10 -8.65
CA GLU A 410 -13.16 -2.20 -10.10
C GLU A 410 -13.30 -0.84 -10.78
N SER A 411 -13.87 0.15 -10.08
CA SER A 411 -13.98 1.51 -10.60
C SER A 411 -12.67 2.30 -10.62
N TRP A 412 -11.60 1.76 -10.00
CA TRP A 412 -10.35 2.47 -9.79
C TRP A 412 -9.73 3.00 -11.08
N ASP A 413 -9.59 2.15 -12.09
CA ASP A 413 -9.01 2.50 -13.40
C ASP A 413 -9.79 3.60 -14.14
N ASP A 414 -11.09 3.74 -13.82
CA ASP A 414 -11.96 4.77 -14.40
C ASP A 414 -11.82 6.13 -13.71
N VAL A 415 -11.40 6.17 -12.45
CA VAL A 415 -11.38 7.41 -11.65
C VAL A 415 -9.99 7.92 -11.32
N ARG A 416 -8.98 7.05 -11.27
CA ARG A 416 -7.60 7.47 -11.04
C ARG A 416 -7.11 8.43 -12.12
N LYS A 417 -6.12 9.25 -11.75
CA LYS A 417 -5.48 10.20 -12.66
C LYS A 417 -4.66 9.44 -13.71
N PRO A 418 -4.94 9.60 -15.02
CA PRO A 418 -4.14 8.94 -16.05
C PRO A 418 -2.69 9.44 -16.05
N THR A 419 -1.76 8.53 -16.33
CA THR A 419 -0.34 8.85 -16.36
C THR A 419 0.21 8.71 -17.78
N ARG A 420 1.06 9.65 -18.20
CA ARG A 420 1.92 9.52 -19.39
C ARG A 420 3.28 8.97 -18.95
N ILE A 421 3.58 7.74 -19.36
CA ILE A 421 4.78 6.99 -19.00
C ILE A 421 5.69 6.85 -20.23
N LEU A 422 6.98 7.04 -20.03
CA LEU A 422 8.00 6.66 -20.98
C LEU A 422 8.87 5.54 -20.40
N LEU A 423 8.80 4.35 -20.99
CA LEU A 423 9.68 3.24 -20.66
C LEU A 423 11.01 3.44 -21.39
N ALA A 424 12.10 3.70 -20.65
CA ALA A 424 13.46 3.81 -21.18
C ALA A 424 14.24 2.54 -20.83
N VAL A 425 14.51 1.71 -21.84
CA VAL A 425 15.14 0.40 -21.64
C VAL A 425 16.60 0.43 -22.11
N ASP A 426 17.50 0.09 -21.18
CA ASP A 426 18.91 -0.12 -21.48
C ASP A 426 19.09 -1.34 -22.38
N VAL A 427 19.77 -1.14 -23.51
CA VAL A 427 20.13 -2.22 -24.44
C VAL A 427 21.64 -2.26 -24.69
N SER A 428 22.44 -1.84 -23.71
CA SER A 428 23.91 -1.91 -23.72
C SER A 428 24.44 -3.35 -23.76
N GLY A 429 25.75 -3.50 -23.98
CA GLY A 429 26.40 -4.81 -24.11
C GLY A 429 26.26 -5.72 -22.88
N SER A 430 26.24 -5.15 -21.67
CA SER A 430 26.03 -5.91 -20.42
C SER A 430 24.68 -6.64 -20.40
N MET A 431 23.69 -6.13 -21.13
CA MET A 431 22.37 -6.73 -21.24
C MET A 431 22.35 -8.07 -22.03
N GLU A 432 23.48 -8.44 -22.66
CA GLU A 432 23.71 -9.80 -23.22
C GLU A 432 24.09 -10.84 -22.17
N TRP A 433 24.46 -10.44 -20.95
CA TRP A 433 24.95 -11.35 -19.92
C TRP A 433 23.82 -12.05 -19.16
N TYR A 434 24.13 -13.11 -18.42
CA TYR A 434 23.18 -13.64 -17.44
C TYR A 434 22.93 -12.62 -16.31
N PRO A 435 21.77 -12.65 -15.62
CA PRO A 435 21.43 -11.68 -14.58
C PRO A 435 22.45 -11.53 -13.44
N HIS A 436 23.14 -12.62 -13.08
CA HIS A 436 24.11 -12.65 -11.97
C HIS A 436 25.52 -12.99 -12.41
N SER A 437 25.85 -12.81 -13.69
CA SER A 437 27.21 -13.01 -14.16
C SER A 437 27.62 -11.93 -15.16
N LYS A 438 28.92 -11.87 -15.43
CA LYS A 438 29.50 -11.10 -16.54
C LYS A 438 29.76 -12.00 -17.76
N GLU A 439 29.12 -13.17 -17.79
CA GLU A 439 29.22 -14.11 -18.89
C GLU A 439 28.05 -13.90 -19.83
N LYS A 440 28.35 -13.85 -21.13
CA LYS A 440 27.33 -13.76 -22.18
C LYS A 440 26.41 -14.98 -22.11
N ALA A 441 25.10 -14.72 -22.14
CA ALA A 441 24.11 -15.78 -22.11
C ALA A 441 24.17 -16.64 -23.38
N ASP A 442 24.01 -17.95 -23.21
CA ASP A 442 23.92 -18.93 -24.30
C ASP A 442 22.63 -18.78 -25.13
N ASP A 443 21.57 -18.28 -24.51
CA ASP A 443 20.29 -17.94 -25.11
C ASP A 443 19.88 -16.51 -24.68
N VAL A 444 19.43 -15.69 -25.63
CA VAL A 444 18.92 -14.33 -25.36
C VAL A 444 17.80 -14.35 -24.33
N ARG A 445 16.96 -15.39 -24.27
CA ARG A 445 15.88 -15.51 -23.26
C ARG A 445 16.41 -15.61 -21.83
N ARG A 446 17.64 -16.09 -21.67
CA ARG A 446 18.32 -16.19 -20.37
C ARG A 446 19.21 -14.98 -20.08
N SER A 447 19.37 -14.08 -21.06
CA SER A 447 20.10 -12.84 -20.87
C SER A 447 19.28 -11.85 -20.03
N ARG A 448 19.99 -10.86 -19.49
CA ARG A 448 19.40 -9.73 -18.80
C ARG A 448 18.27 -9.07 -19.62
N LEU A 449 18.56 -8.73 -20.88
CA LEU A 449 17.54 -8.17 -21.78
C LEU A 449 16.36 -9.11 -22.04
N GLY A 450 16.61 -10.42 -22.19
CA GLY A 450 15.54 -11.40 -22.43
C GLY A 450 14.50 -11.42 -21.31
N ARG A 451 14.98 -11.40 -20.08
CA ARG A 451 14.15 -11.34 -18.87
C ARG A 451 13.42 -10.00 -18.74
N VAL A 452 14.11 -8.87 -18.96
CA VAL A 452 13.46 -7.54 -18.98
C VAL A 452 12.32 -7.49 -19.98
N ARG A 453 12.48 -8.07 -21.18
CA ARG A 453 11.42 -8.11 -22.20
C ARG A 453 10.21 -8.94 -21.76
N GLU A 454 10.45 -10.08 -21.14
CA GLU A 454 9.38 -10.97 -20.65
C GLU A 454 8.60 -10.26 -19.54
N ALA A 455 9.32 -9.71 -18.57
CA ALA A 455 8.74 -9.03 -17.43
C ALA A 455 7.99 -7.75 -17.81
N LEU A 456 8.57 -6.90 -18.67
CA LEU A 456 7.89 -5.71 -19.17
C LEU A 456 6.61 -6.04 -19.94
N LYS A 457 6.58 -7.16 -20.68
CA LYS A 457 5.35 -7.58 -21.37
C LYS A 457 4.26 -8.00 -20.41
N GLY A 458 4.61 -8.71 -19.33
CA GLY A 458 3.67 -9.04 -18.26
C GLY A 458 3.11 -7.77 -17.62
N ALA A 459 4.00 -6.84 -17.27
CA ALA A 459 3.65 -5.58 -16.63
C ALA A 459 2.79 -4.63 -17.50
N LEU A 460 2.70 -4.85 -18.83
CA LEU A 460 1.80 -4.06 -19.67
C LEU A 460 0.32 -4.25 -19.32
N GLU A 461 -0.03 -5.34 -18.64
CA GLU A 461 -1.40 -5.61 -18.16
C GLU A 461 -1.78 -4.74 -16.96
N ASP A 462 -0.79 -4.29 -16.17
CA ASP A 462 -1.02 -3.56 -14.92
C ASP A 462 -1.21 -2.05 -15.15
N PHE A 463 -0.83 -1.54 -16.33
CA PHE A 463 -1.17 -0.17 -16.72
C PHE A 463 -2.63 -0.11 -17.17
N GLY A 464 -3.41 0.75 -16.54
CA GLY A 464 -4.81 0.90 -16.92
C GLY A 464 -5.00 1.52 -18.30
N ALA A 465 -6.18 1.28 -18.85
CA ALA A 465 -6.48 1.51 -20.27
C ALA A 465 -6.28 2.96 -20.77
N ARG A 466 -6.30 3.94 -19.87
CA ARG A 466 -6.18 5.38 -20.17
C ARG A 466 -4.74 5.91 -20.07
N ASP A 467 -3.81 5.14 -19.50
CA ASP A 467 -2.42 5.55 -19.40
C ASP A 467 -1.78 5.63 -20.78
N GLU A 468 -0.94 6.63 -20.99
CA GLU A 468 -0.20 6.79 -22.24
C GLU A 468 1.20 6.25 -22.08
N VAL A 469 1.48 5.07 -22.65
CA VAL A 469 2.78 4.42 -22.48
C VAL A 469 3.57 4.45 -23.78
N GLY A 470 4.76 5.02 -23.72
CA GLY A 470 5.77 5.03 -24.79
C GLY A 470 6.94 4.11 -24.48
N LEU A 471 7.80 3.87 -25.47
CA LEU A 471 8.99 3.02 -25.34
C LEU A 471 10.18 3.61 -26.11
N TRP A 472 11.28 3.78 -25.38
CA TRP A 472 12.60 4.12 -25.87
C TRP A 472 13.58 2.98 -25.58
N GLU A 473 14.53 2.77 -26.48
CA GLU A 473 15.74 1.97 -26.24
C GLU A 473 16.96 2.88 -26.21
N PHE A 474 17.93 2.65 -25.33
CA PHE A 474 19.16 3.44 -25.30
C PHE A 474 20.40 2.56 -25.17
N SER A 475 21.46 2.94 -25.90
CA SER A 475 22.77 2.29 -25.84
C SER A 475 23.87 3.14 -26.47
N GLY A 476 24.17 4.28 -25.84
CA GLY A 476 25.32 5.11 -26.19
C GLY A 476 25.45 5.38 -27.69
N ASP A 477 26.66 5.27 -28.22
CA ASP A 477 26.99 5.64 -29.60
C ASP A 477 26.41 4.69 -30.68
N ARG A 478 25.56 3.73 -30.31
CA ARG A 478 25.03 2.73 -31.24
C ARG A 478 24.19 3.33 -32.37
N TYR A 479 23.45 4.41 -32.10
CA TYR A 479 22.45 4.93 -33.05
C TYR A 479 22.96 6.14 -33.82
N SER A 480 23.56 7.10 -33.14
CA SER A 480 24.29 8.21 -33.74
C SER A 480 25.24 8.83 -32.72
N ASP A 481 26.20 9.63 -33.19
CA ASP A 481 27.11 10.37 -32.32
C ASP A 481 26.39 11.40 -31.43
N ASP A 482 25.19 11.85 -31.83
CA ASP A 482 24.46 12.94 -31.17
C ASP A 482 23.20 12.48 -30.41
N LEU A 483 22.69 11.27 -30.68
CA LEU A 483 21.50 10.69 -30.03
C LEU A 483 21.79 9.29 -29.49
N PRO A 484 21.92 9.13 -28.16
CA PRO A 484 22.23 7.85 -27.54
C PRO A 484 21.04 6.87 -27.43
N TYR A 485 19.87 7.24 -27.95
CA TYR A 485 18.63 6.51 -27.81
C TYR A 485 17.82 6.49 -29.11
N ARG A 486 16.81 5.62 -29.14
CA ARG A 486 15.80 5.55 -30.20
C ARG A 486 14.41 5.49 -29.62
N GLU A 487 13.56 6.35 -30.17
CA GLU A 487 12.12 6.33 -29.92
C GLU A 487 11.49 5.20 -30.73
N LEU A 488 10.96 4.18 -30.06
CA LEU A 488 10.34 3.02 -30.73
C LEU A 488 8.82 3.18 -30.83
N VAL A 489 8.24 3.72 -29.76
CA VAL A 489 6.81 3.89 -29.59
C VAL A 489 6.55 5.23 -28.89
N GLU A 490 5.82 6.11 -29.57
CA GLU A 490 5.29 7.35 -28.99
C GLU A 490 4.27 7.03 -27.88
N PRO A 491 4.23 7.78 -26.76
CA PRO A 491 3.23 7.62 -25.72
C PRO A 491 1.79 7.77 -26.25
N LYS A 492 0.99 6.70 -26.14
CA LYS A 492 -0.43 6.64 -26.53
C LYS A 492 -1.22 5.76 -25.56
N PRO A 493 -2.56 5.92 -25.47
CA PRO A 493 -3.38 5.15 -24.54
C PRO A 493 -3.08 3.64 -24.63
N MET A 494 -2.93 2.97 -23.48
CA MET A 494 -2.50 1.56 -23.42
C MET A 494 -3.43 0.65 -24.24
N ARG A 495 -4.74 0.92 -24.19
CA ARG A 495 -5.75 0.24 -25.01
C ARG A 495 -5.47 0.26 -26.53
N GLU A 496 -4.76 1.29 -27.02
CA GLU A 496 -4.36 1.44 -28.42
C GLU A 496 -2.92 0.93 -28.65
N ASN A 497 -2.03 1.12 -27.68
CA ASN A 497 -0.58 0.95 -27.87
C ASN A 497 -0.03 -0.42 -27.46
N LYS A 498 -0.76 -1.20 -26.64
CA LYS A 498 -0.27 -2.45 -26.03
C LYS A 498 0.38 -3.41 -27.02
N LYS A 499 -0.30 -3.78 -28.11
CA LYS A 499 0.25 -4.69 -29.15
C LYS A 499 1.52 -4.14 -29.83
N ARG A 500 1.62 -2.81 -29.97
CA ARG A 500 2.79 -2.16 -30.55
C ARG A 500 3.98 -2.21 -29.58
N LEU A 501 3.73 -1.98 -28.29
CA LEU A 501 4.72 -2.11 -27.22
C LEU A 501 5.24 -3.55 -27.13
N GLU A 502 4.37 -4.55 -27.04
CA GLU A 502 4.74 -5.97 -27.02
C GLU A 502 5.64 -6.38 -28.19
N LYS A 503 5.29 -5.92 -29.40
CA LYS A 503 6.07 -6.14 -30.60
C LYS A 503 7.45 -5.49 -30.51
N LYS A 504 7.52 -4.22 -30.12
CA LYS A 504 8.80 -3.49 -30.04
C LYS A 504 9.71 -3.98 -28.91
N LEU A 505 9.15 -4.36 -27.77
CA LEU A 505 9.89 -5.05 -26.71
C LEU A 505 10.51 -6.36 -27.24
N SER A 506 9.77 -7.14 -28.02
CA SER A 506 10.30 -8.36 -28.63
C SER A 506 11.48 -8.11 -29.59
N GLU A 507 11.52 -6.94 -30.23
CA GLU A 507 12.51 -6.55 -31.23
C GLU A 507 13.80 -5.95 -30.65
N LEU A 508 13.83 -5.58 -29.36
CA LEU A 508 15.03 -5.02 -28.70
C LEU A 508 16.26 -5.91 -28.93
N ARG A 509 17.46 -5.35 -28.94
CA ARG A 509 18.70 -6.14 -29.05
C ARG A 509 19.79 -5.46 -28.27
N ALA A 510 20.51 -6.22 -27.44
CA ALA A 510 21.61 -5.70 -26.65
C ALA A 510 22.84 -5.40 -27.51
N GLY A 511 23.71 -4.51 -27.04
CA GLY A 511 24.98 -4.13 -27.66
C GLY A 511 25.17 -2.61 -27.72
N GLY A 512 26.43 -2.17 -27.64
CA GLY A 512 26.81 -0.75 -27.49
C GLY A 512 27.10 -0.39 -26.03
N ASP A 513 27.45 0.87 -25.77
CA ASP A 513 27.72 1.39 -24.44
C ASP A 513 26.44 1.89 -23.74
N THR A 514 26.52 2.32 -22.49
CA THR A 514 25.40 2.82 -21.69
C THR A 514 25.42 4.35 -21.65
N ALA A 515 24.28 4.98 -21.96
CA ALA A 515 24.12 6.44 -21.96
C ALA A 515 22.85 6.85 -21.22
N LEU A 516 22.92 6.67 -19.91
CA LEU A 516 21.84 6.80 -18.97
C LEU A 516 21.42 8.25 -18.77
N TYR A 517 22.37 9.14 -18.47
CA TYR A 517 22.02 10.51 -18.02
C TYR A 517 21.41 11.35 -19.14
N VAL A 518 22.01 11.30 -20.33
CA VAL A 518 21.52 12.03 -21.50
C VAL A 518 20.14 11.51 -21.93
N THR A 519 19.92 10.20 -21.91
CA THR A 519 18.61 9.62 -22.22
C THR A 519 17.53 10.07 -21.22
N ILE A 520 17.81 10.06 -19.92
CA ILE A 520 16.84 10.53 -18.90
C ILE A 520 16.53 12.01 -19.10
N ARG A 521 17.54 12.84 -19.36
CA ARG A 521 17.36 14.28 -19.64
C ARG A 521 16.42 14.51 -20.83
N ASP A 522 16.64 13.82 -21.93
CA ASP A 522 15.85 14.04 -23.15
C ASP A 522 14.44 13.45 -23.02
N ALA A 523 14.29 12.32 -22.34
CA ALA A 523 12.99 11.76 -21.94
C ALA A 523 12.23 12.73 -21.02
N TYR A 524 12.91 13.36 -20.07
CA TYR A 524 12.32 14.37 -19.19
C TYR A 524 11.81 15.57 -19.99
N ARG A 525 12.58 16.04 -20.97
CA ARG A 525 12.16 17.14 -21.85
C ARG A 525 10.96 16.78 -22.70
N GLU A 526 10.87 15.56 -23.24
CA GLU A 526 9.67 15.11 -23.98
C GLU A 526 8.42 15.14 -23.09
N LEU A 527 8.53 14.64 -21.85
CA LEU A 527 7.40 14.53 -20.94
C LEU A 527 7.04 15.85 -20.25
N ALA A 528 7.99 16.77 -20.06
CA ALA A 528 7.73 18.08 -19.46
C ALA A 528 6.75 18.94 -20.27
N GLU A 529 6.63 18.68 -21.58
CA GLU A 529 5.70 19.34 -22.50
C GLU A 529 4.28 18.70 -22.51
N ALA A 530 4.03 17.70 -21.65
CA ALA A 530 2.74 16.99 -21.63
C ALA A 530 1.59 17.87 -21.09
N PRO A 531 0.33 17.62 -21.49
CA PRO A 531 -0.82 18.39 -21.02
C PRO A 531 -1.03 18.36 -19.49
N ASP A 532 -1.46 19.50 -18.95
CA ASP A 532 -1.73 19.78 -17.52
C ASP A 532 -2.84 18.93 -16.86
N HIS A 533 -3.24 17.77 -17.37
CA HIS A 533 -4.21 16.90 -16.69
C HIS A 533 -3.71 15.48 -16.46
N LYS A 534 -2.44 15.18 -16.79
CA LYS A 534 -1.82 13.86 -16.57
C LYS A 534 -0.65 13.96 -15.60
N SER A 535 -0.39 12.86 -14.89
CA SER A 535 0.91 12.65 -14.25
C SER A 535 1.92 12.25 -15.33
N THR A 536 3.20 12.54 -15.11
CA THR A 536 4.28 12.21 -16.05
C THR A 536 5.37 11.43 -15.34
N ALA A 537 5.79 10.32 -15.95
CA ALA A 537 6.78 9.44 -15.37
C ALA A 537 7.72 8.84 -16.42
N ILE A 538 8.98 8.67 -16.05
CA ILE A 538 9.99 7.92 -16.78
C ILE A 538 10.27 6.66 -15.96
N VAL A 539 10.15 5.49 -16.56
CA VAL A 539 10.61 4.24 -15.96
C VAL A 539 11.87 3.80 -16.66
N VAL A 540 12.98 3.82 -15.94
CA VAL A 540 14.32 3.52 -16.46
C VAL A 540 14.75 2.15 -15.98
N LEU A 541 15.03 1.24 -16.91
CA LEU A 541 15.59 -0.07 -16.61
C LEU A 541 17.03 -0.10 -17.07
N SER A 542 17.97 -0.20 -16.13
CA SER A 542 19.40 -0.22 -16.45
C SER A 542 20.19 -1.13 -15.52
N ASP A 543 21.22 -1.75 -16.07
CA ASP A 543 22.11 -2.67 -15.37
C ASP A 543 23.54 -2.12 -15.18
N GLY A 544 23.81 -0.88 -15.62
CA GLY A 544 25.16 -0.37 -15.77
C GLY A 544 25.34 1.09 -15.33
N HIS A 545 26.61 1.45 -15.09
CA HIS A 545 27.04 2.84 -14.90
C HIS A 545 26.92 3.61 -16.22
N ASP A 546 26.77 4.93 -16.13
CA ASP A 546 26.86 5.79 -17.31
C ASP A 546 28.30 5.79 -17.86
N PHE A 547 28.44 5.49 -19.14
CA PHE A 547 29.74 5.44 -19.84
C PHE A 547 29.74 6.35 -21.08
N TYR A 548 28.80 7.30 -21.18
CA TYR A 548 28.64 8.11 -22.37
C TYR A 548 29.67 9.24 -22.45
N LYS A 549 30.03 9.61 -23.68
CA LYS A 549 30.96 10.71 -23.96
C LYS A 549 30.29 12.06 -23.67
N GLY A 550 31.02 12.97 -23.00
CA GLY A 550 30.58 14.35 -22.78
C GLY A 550 30.89 14.85 -21.38
N GLU A 551 30.60 16.13 -21.13
CA GLU A 551 30.76 16.76 -19.81
C GLU A 551 29.47 16.68 -18.96
N TYR A 552 28.39 16.10 -19.48
CA TYR A 552 27.09 16.03 -18.79
C TYR A 552 27.10 14.94 -17.70
N ASP A 553 27.08 15.36 -16.44
CA ASP A 553 27.23 14.46 -15.31
C ASP A 553 25.93 14.26 -14.49
N LEU A 554 26.04 13.52 -13.37
CA LEU A 554 24.92 13.27 -12.47
C LEU A 554 24.37 14.57 -11.84
N ASN A 555 25.21 15.55 -11.53
CA ASN A 555 24.76 16.80 -10.93
C ASN A 555 23.98 17.65 -11.94
N ASP A 556 24.43 17.68 -13.20
CA ASP A 556 23.70 18.33 -14.30
C ASP A 556 22.32 17.68 -14.47
N LEU A 557 22.27 16.35 -14.49
CA LEU A 557 21.00 15.63 -14.55
C LEU A 557 20.08 15.98 -13.38
N LYS A 558 20.61 15.94 -12.15
CA LYS A 558 19.85 16.25 -10.94
C LYS A 558 19.25 17.65 -11.00
N ALA A 559 20.01 18.64 -11.48
CA ALA A 559 19.51 20.00 -11.67
C ALA A 559 18.36 20.06 -12.68
N ASP A 560 18.46 19.34 -13.82
CA ASP A 560 17.43 19.30 -14.86
C ASP A 560 16.13 18.62 -14.37
N ILE A 561 16.25 17.50 -13.63
CA ILE A 561 15.10 16.66 -13.24
C ILE A 561 14.48 17.02 -11.88
N SER A 562 15.06 17.96 -11.14
CA SER A 562 14.64 18.26 -9.76
C SER A 562 13.15 18.56 -9.65
N ALA A 563 12.47 17.90 -8.72
CA ALA A 563 11.05 18.12 -8.44
C ALA A 563 10.79 19.35 -7.56
N GLU A 564 11.84 19.93 -6.99
CA GLU A 564 11.71 21.03 -6.03
C GLU A 564 10.99 22.24 -6.65
N GLY A 565 9.99 22.77 -5.93
CA GLY A 565 9.20 23.92 -6.36
C GLY A 565 8.29 23.67 -7.57
N LYS A 566 8.20 22.44 -8.09
CA LYS A 566 7.32 22.09 -9.21
C LYS A 566 6.03 21.49 -8.68
N ASP A 567 4.88 22.01 -9.11
CA ASP A 567 3.58 21.40 -8.79
C ASP A 567 3.37 20.07 -9.52
N ARG A 568 4.02 19.89 -10.67
CA ARG A 568 3.86 18.73 -11.57
C ARG A 568 5.19 18.26 -12.14
N PRO A 569 6.09 17.72 -11.30
CA PRO A 569 7.37 17.21 -11.78
C PRO A 569 7.17 15.96 -12.64
N VAL A 570 8.05 15.77 -13.64
CA VAL A 570 8.20 14.46 -14.29
C VAL A 570 9.00 13.58 -13.33
N ARG A 571 8.39 12.48 -12.88
CA ARG A 571 9.03 11.57 -11.92
C ARG A 571 9.89 10.55 -12.65
N VAL A 572 11.03 10.24 -12.07
CA VAL A 572 11.95 9.20 -12.56
C VAL A 572 11.90 8.02 -11.61
N PHE A 573 11.42 6.89 -12.11
CA PHE A 573 11.47 5.60 -11.43
C PHE A 573 12.57 4.77 -12.05
N THR A 574 13.49 4.27 -11.22
CA THR A 574 14.64 3.50 -11.69
C THR A 574 14.53 2.05 -11.23
N ILE A 575 14.90 1.11 -12.10
CA ILE A 575 14.94 -0.32 -11.79
C ILE A 575 16.38 -0.79 -12.01
N ALA A 576 17.07 -1.07 -10.92
CA ALA A 576 18.43 -1.59 -10.93
C ALA A 576 18.39 -3.07 -11.34
N TYR A 577 18.92 -3.36 -12.53
CA TYR A 577 18.77 -4.65 -13.17
C TYR A 577 20.08 -5.47 -13.23
N SER A 578 20.79 -5.55 -12.10
CA SER A 578 21.81 -6.57 -11.79
C SER A 578 22.46 -6.23 -10.45
N ASN A 579 23.23 -7.17 -9.89
CA ASN A 579 24.12 -6.87 -8.76
C ASN A 579 25.22 -5.83 -9.10
N ASP A 580 25.48 -5.59 -10.39
CA ASP A 580 26.48 -4.60 -10.85
C ASP A 580 25.84 -3.22 -11.10
N ALA A 581 24.52 -3.09 -11.01
CA ALA A 581 23.84 -1.83 -11.26
C ALA A 581 24.19 -0.80 -10.17
N PRO A 582 24.43 0.48 -10.53
CA PRO A 582 24.80 1.51 -9.58
C PRO A 582 23.58 2.00 -8.77
N LEU A 583 23.10 1.17 -7.85
CA LEU A 583 21.86 1.41 -7.10
C LEU A 583 21.87 2.77 -6.40
N GLU A 584 22.99 3.17 -5.79
CA GLU A 584 23.12 4.47 -5.14
C GLU A 584 22.91 5.63 -6.12
N THR A 585 23.50 5.56 -7.32
CA THR A 585 23.29 6.56 -8.37
C THR A 585 21.84 6.58 -8.85
N LEU A 586 21.23 5.41 -9.05
CA LEU A 586 19.83 5.26 -9.46
C LEU A 586 18.86 5.82 -8.40
N MET A 587 19.18 5.65 -7.12
CA MET A 587 18.46 6.23 -5.99
C MET A 587 18.59 7.75 -5.95
N GLU A 588 19.80 8.32 -6.14
CA GLU A 588 19.99 9.77 -6.17
C GLU A 588 19.18 10.44 -7.29
N MET A 589 19.15 9.85 -8.49
CA MET A 589 18.37 10.38 -9.61
C MET A 589 16.85 10.30 -9.35
N ALA A 590 16.38 9.14 -8.91
CA ALA A 590 14.96 8.94 -8.64
C ALA A 590 14.46 9.89 -7.54
N GLY A 591 15.22 10.00 -6.43
CA GLY A 591 14.88 10.86 -5.30
C GLY A 591 14.86 12.35 -5.65
N GLU A 592 15.75 12.80 -6.54
CA GLU A 592 15.78 14.20 -7.01
C GLU A 592 14.50 14.59 -7.77
N SER A 593 13.96 13.67 -8.57
CA SER A 593 12.70 13.85 -9.31
C SER A 593 11.43 13.60 -8.47
N GLY A 594 11.57 13.25 -7.19
CA GLY A 594 10.45 12.82 -6.34
C GLY A 594 9.84 11.47 -6.75
N GLY A 595 10.60 10.66 -7.49
CA GLY A 595 10.28 9.27 -7.83
C GLY A 595 10.88 8.29 -6.81
N TYR A 596 11.11 7.04 -7.24
CA TYR A 596 11.65 5.98 -6.38
C TYR A 596 12.52 4.99 -7.15
N SER A 597 13.49 4.37 -6.47
CA SER A 597 14.38 3.37 -7.06
C SER A 597 14.07 1.98 -6.52
N TYR A 598 13.95 1.02 -7.42
CA TYR A 598 13.66 -0.37 -7.12
C TYR A 598 14.88 -1.24 -7.39
N ASN A 599 15.16 -2.14 -6.46
CA ASN A 599 16.24 -3.09 -6.60
C ASN A 599 15.70 -4.43 -7.14
N SER A 600 15.99 -4.73 -8.41
CA SER A 600 15.64 -5.99 -9.07
C SER A 600 16.86 -6.89 -9.27
N SER A 601 17.88 -6.76 -8.41
CA SER A 601 19.09 -7.57 -8.51
C SER A 601 18.81 -9.08 -8.43
N ASN A 602 17.71 -9.48 -7.79
CA ASN A 602 17.18 -10.84 -7.86
C ASN A 602 16.23 -10.97 -9.07
N PRO A 603 16.59 -11.72 -10.13
CA PRO A 603 15.81 -11.89 -11.34
C PRO A 603 14.51 -12.67 -11.12
N LYS A 604 14.33 -13.33 -9.96
CA LYS A 604 13.03 -13.90 -9.59
C LYS A 604 12.00 -12.83 -9.23
N ASN A 605 12.44 -11.60 -8.94
CA ASN A 605 11.60 -10.55 -8.39
C ASN A 605 11.30 -9.45 -9.42
N ILE A 606 11.71 -9.59 -10.69
CA ILE A 606 11.50 -8.53 -11.69
C ILE A 606 10.04 -8.29 -11.99
N ASP A 607 9.24 -9.36 -12.13
CA ASP A 607 7.81 -9.24 -12.42
C ASP A 607 7.10 -8.52 -11.27
N LYS A 608 7.46 -8.86 -10.02
CA LYS A 608 7.02 -8.16 -8.82
C LYS A 608 7.41 -6.68 -8.87
N VAL A 609 8.70 -6.37 -8.99
CA VAL A 609 9.20 -4.98 -9.02
C VAL A 609 8.49 -4.14 -10.10
N LEU A 610 8.26 -4.72 -11.28
CA LEU A 610 7.56 -4.03 -12.35
C LEU A 610 6.07 -3.79 -12.04
N ARG A 611 5.40 -4.72 -11.36
CA ARG A 611 4.06 -4.49 -10.79
C ARG A 611 4.07 -3.39 -9.74
N GLU A 612 5.03 -3.39 -8.81
CA GLU A 612 5.15 -2.33 -7.81
C GLU A 612 5.35 -0.95 -8.48
N VAL A 613 6.15 -0.91 -9.55
CA VAL A 613 6.36 0.29 -10.38
C VAL A 613 5.08 0.69 -11.10
N ALA A 614 4.38 -0.25 -11.73
CA ALA A 614 3.12 0.01 -12.42
C ALA A 614 2.03 0.55 -11.48
N GLY A 615 1.97 0.06 -10.24
CA GLY A 615 1.09 0.55 -9.17
C GLY A 615 1.38 1.99 -8.71
N ASN A 616 2.41 2.66 -9.25
CA ASN A 616 2.59 4.10 -9.06
C ASN A 616 1.75 4.97 -10.00
N PHE A 617 1.04 4.38 -10.98
CA PHE A 617 0.52 5.11 -12.13
C PHE A 617 -1.00 5.15 -12.28
#